data_AF-A0A958AM95-F1
#
_entry.id   AF-A0A958AM95-F1
#
_cell.length_a   1.000
_cell.length_b   1.000
_cell.length_c   1.000
_cell.angle_alpha   90.00
_cell.angle_beta   90.00
_cell.angle_gamma   90.00
#
_symmetry.space_group_name_H-M   'P 1'
#
loop_
_entity.id
_entity.type
_entity.pdbx_description
1 polymer ?
#
loop_
_entity_poly.entity_id
_entity_poly.type
_entity_poly.pdbx_seq_one_letter_code
_entity_poly.pdbx_strand_id
1 'polypeptide(L)'
;MSSAENIATEIRAGAYYDSVVLMQLQRALVALPGVAEAGAVMGTAANQDVLAQSGLATADVQNAKADDLVIVVRAESAVAAQAAIAQVDSLLTRRRSSEGAADYRPKTVEAAAKMLPEAQWVLVSTPGRYAAGVAREALRLHKHVFLYSDNVSVDDERTLKEAAAEKGLLVMGPDCGTAIVNGIGLGFANRVRRGNIGVVGASGTGLQQV
;
A
#
# COMPACT_ATOMS: atom_id res chain seq x y z
N MET A 1 -7.39 33.23 -9.32
CA MET A 1 -6.99 32.49 -10.52
C MET A 1 -7.07 31.01 -10.19
N SER A 2 -7.84 30.26 -10.97
CA SER A 2 -8.44 28.97 -10.60
C SER A 2 -7.40 27.87 -10.39
N SER A 3 -7.42 27.21 -9.22
CA SER A 3 -6.57 26.06 -8.89
C SER A 3 -6.83 24.82 -9.75
N ALA A 4 -7.86 24.84 -10.60
CA ALA A 4 -8.27 23.71 -11.43
C ALA A 4 -7.48 23.57 -12.75
N GLU A 5 -6.79 24.62 -13.24
CA GLU A 5 -6.16 24.59 -14.57
C GLU A 5 -4.89 23.71 -14.66
N ASN A 6 -4.32 23.30 -13.52
CA ASN A 6 -3.08 22.51 -13.49
C ASN A 6 -3.24 21.12 -12.90
N ILE A 7 -4.47 20.57 -12.91
CA ILE A 7 -4.76 19.21 -12.41
C ILE A 7 -5.03 18.30 -13.60
N ALA A 8 -4.31 17.18 -13.68
CA ALA A 8 -4.59 16.10 -14.62
C ALA A 8 -5.10 14.86 -13.84
N THR A 9 -6.13 14.20 -14.36
CA THR A 9 -6.69 12.97 -13.78
C THR A 9 -6.64 11.85 -14.82
N GLU A 10 -6.28 10.65 -14.39
CA GLU A 10 -6.35 9.42 -15.17
C GLU A 10 -7.07 8.34 -14.36
N ILE A 11 -8.13 7.76 -14.94
CA ILE A 11 -8.88 6.66 -14.36
C ILE A 11 -8.62 5.40 -15.19
N ARG A 12 -8.16 4.33 -14.55
CA ARG A 12 -7.96 3.02 -15.21
C ARG A 12 -8.94 2.00 -14.65
N ALA A 13 -9.90 1.63 -15.48
CA ALA A 13 -10.96 0.71 -15.09
C ALA A 13 -10.45 -0.72 -14.86
N GLY A 14 -10.81 -1.32 -13.71
CA GLY A 14 -10.50 -2.71 -13.36
C GLY A 14 -9.00 -3.03 -13.20
N ALA A 15 -8.13 -2.03 -13.18
CA ALA A 15 -6.70 -2.20 -13.03
C ALA A 15 -6.33 -2.21 -11.53
N TYR A 16 -6.31 -3.39 -10.92
CA TYR A 16 -5.99 -3.52 -9.50
C TYR A 16 -4.48 -3.42 -9.23
N TYR A 17 -4.12 -2.59 -8.25
CA TYR A 17 -2.80 -2.53 -7.66
C TYR A 17 -2.92 -2.50 -6.14
N ASP A 18 -1.99 -3.14 -5.44
CA ASP A 18 -1.96 -3.07 -3.98
C ASP A 18 -1.57 -1.66 -3.50
N SER A 19 -1.98 -1.32 -2.27
CA SER A 19 -1.76 0.01 -1.72
C SER A 19 -0.29 0.40 -1.72
N VAL A 20 0.64 -0.52 -1.41
CA VAL A 20 2.09 -0.23 -1.35
C VAL A 20 2.62 0.17 -2.72
N VAL A 21 2.15 -0.46 -3.80
CA VAL A 21 2.46 -0.02 -5.18
C VAL A 21 1.98 1.39 -5.43
N LEU A 22 0.75 1.69 -5.07
CA LEU A 22 0.17 3.01 -5.29
C LEU A 22 0.87 4.10 -4.46
N MET A 23 1.26 3.79 -3.23
CA MET A 23 2.06 4.67 -2.37
C MET A 23 3.40 5.04 -2.98
N GLN A 24 4.10 4.05 -3.54
CA GLN A 24 5.39 4.27 -4.19
C GLN A 24 5.24 5.05 -5.49
N LEU A 25 4.19 4.76 -6.28
CA LEU A 25 3.85 5.52 -7.47
C LEU A 25 3.59 6.99 -7.13
N GLN A 26 2.78 7.25 -6.09
CA GLN A 26 2.50 8.60 -5.62
C GLN A 26 3.78 9.35 -5.24
N ARG A 27 4.66 8.73 -4.45
CA ARG A 27 5.96 9.33 -4.09
C ARG A 27 6.84 9.62 -5.30
N ALA A 28 6.86 8.71 -6.27
CA ALA A 28 7.63 8.89 -7.49
C ALA A 28 7.08 10.04 -8.35
N LEU A 29 5.76 10.20 -8.42
CA LEU A 29 5.10 11.30 -9.13
C LEU A 29 5.39 12.65 -8.46
N VAL A 30 5.31 12.74 -7.13
CA VAL A 30 5.63 13.96 -6.37
C VAL A 30 7.10 14.36 -6.54
N ALA A 31 8.00 13.40 -6.78
CA ALA A 31 9.42 13.68 -7.03
C ALA A 31 9.72 14.22 -8.45
N LEU A 32 8.73 14.27 -9.35
CA LEU A 32 8.92 14.79 -10.71
C LEU A 32 8.99 16.33 -10.70
N PRO A 33 9.82 16.95 -11.56
CA PRO A 33 9.91 18.40 -11.65
C PRO A 33 8.57 19.06 -11.98
N GLY A 34 8.23 20.11 -11.23
CA GLY A 34 7.00 20.89 -11.43
C GLY A 34 5.72 20.23 -10.90
N VAL A 35 5.79 19.05 -10.26
CA VAL A 35 4.65 18.44 -9.57
C VAL A 35 4.57 19.00 -8.14
N ALA A 36 3.43 19.58 -7.80
CA ALA A 36 3.16 20.10 -6.46
C ALA A 36 2.54 19.03 -5.55
N GLU A 37 1.65 18.21 -6.09
CA GLU A 37 0.96 17.15 -5.35
C GLU A 37 0.54 16.03 -6.31
N ALA A 38 0.52 14.79 -5.83
CA ALA A 38 -0.06 13.68 -6.57
C ALA A 38 -0.84 12.75 -5.64
N GLY A 39 -1.85 12.08 -6.19
CA GLY A 39 -2.59 11.00 -5.54
C GLY A 39 -2.64 9.79 -6.47
N ALA A 40 -2.37 8.60 -5.94
CA ALA A 40 -2.58 7.33 -6.62
C ALA A 40 -3.28 6.38 -5.66
N VAL A 41 -4.53 6.03 -5.93
CA VAL A 41 -5.38 5.27 -5.00
C VAL A 41 -6.37 4.40 -5.77
N MET A 42 -6.95 3.39 -5.11
CA MET A 42 -8.16 2.73 -5.62
C MET A 42 -9.36 3.65 -5.40
N GLY A 43 -10.34 3.65 -6.30
CA GLY A 43 -11.50 4.55 -6.30
C GLY A 43 -12.58 4.26 -5.24
N THR A 44 -12.19 3.77 -4.05
CA THR A 44 -13.11 3.58 -2.92
C THR A 44 -13.58 4.94 -2.37
N ALA A 45 -14.76 5.00 -1.75
CA ALA A 45 -15.29 6.23 -1.18
C ALA A 45 -14.32 6.88 -0.17
N ALA A 46 -13.72 6.08 0.72
CA ALA A 46 -12.73 6.56 1.68
C ALA A 46 -11.51 7.21 1.01
N ASN A 47 -11.02 6.64 -0.09
CA ASN A 47 -9.89 7.20 -0.83
C ASN A 47 -10.27 8.45 -1.64
N GLN A 48 -11.50 8.51 -2.17
CA GLN A 48 -12.02 9.72 -2.81
C GLN A 48 -12.09 10.90 -1.83
N ASP A 49 -12.50 10.64 -0.58
CA ASP A 49 -12.50 11.66 0.48
C ASP A 49 -11.08 12.14 0.83
N VAL A 50 -10.10 11.23 0.87
CA VAL A 50 -8.68 11.57 1.08
C VAL A 50 -8.15 12.47 -0.05
N LEU A 51 -8.49 12.16 -1.31
CA LEU A 51 -8.13 13.02 -2.45
C LEU A 51 -8.80 14.40 -2.35
N ALA A 52 -10.05 14.46 -1.92
CA ALA A 52 -10.76 15.73 -1.73
C ALA A 52 -10.10 16.61 -0.66
N GLN A 53 -9.71 16.04 0.48
CA GLN A 53 -9.00 16.75 1.55
C GLN A 53 -7.63 17.29 1.09
N SER A 54 -7.00 16.61 0.13
CA SER A 54 -5.72 17.01 -0.47
C SER A 54 -5.88 18.04 -1.60
N GLY A 55 -7.12 18.48 -1.87
CA GLY A 55 -7.45 19.41 -2.97
C GLY A 55 -7.27 18.77 -4.35
N LEU A 56 -7.39 17.45 -4.46
CA LEU A 56 -7.25 16.66 -5.68
C LEU A 56 -8.60 16.07 -6.15
N ALA A 57 -9.73 16.58 -5.63
CA ALA A 57 -11.04 16.16 -6.12
C ALA A 57 -11.29 16.70 -7.54
N THR A 58 -11.62 15.80 -8.45
CA THR A 58 -12.14 16.12 -9.79
C THR A 58 -13.45 15.38 -10.01
N ALA A 59 -14.22 15.79 -11.03
CA ALA A 59 -15.46 15.10 -11.38
C ALA A 59 -15.20 13.63 -11.74
N ASP A 60 -14.05 13.32 -12.36
CA ASP A 60 -13.65 11.95 -12.70
C ASP A 60 -13.38 11.11 -11.45
N VAL A 61 -12.72 11.69 -10.44
CA VAL A 61 -12.47 11.01 -9.14
C VAL A 61 -13.79 10.64 -8.45
N GLN A 62 -14.77 11.54 -8.45
CA GLN A 62 -16.07 11.32 -7.81
C GLN A 62 -16.91 10.24 -8.52
N ASN A 63 -16.67 10.03 -9.81
CA ASN A 63 -17.36 9.02 -10.61
C ASN A 63 -16.62 7.67 -10.68
N ALA A 64 -15.42 7.58 -10.10
CA ALA A 64 -14.62 6.36 -10.09
C ALA A 64 -15.29 5.26 -9.23
N LYS A 65 -15.18 4.01 -9.68
CA LYS A 65 -15.64 2.85 -8.93
C LYS A 65 -14.57 2.35 -7.97
N ALA A 66 -14.97 1.53 -7.00
CA ALA A 66 -14.08 0.99 -5.97
C ALA A 66 -12.90 0.16 -6.54
N ASP A 67 -13.06 -0.43 -7.71
CA ASP A 67 -12.06 -1.24 -8.42
C ASP A 67 -11.24 -0.46 -9.47
N ASP A 68 -11.52 0.82 -9.66
CA ASP A 68 -10.78 1.68 -10.58
C ASP A 68 -9.50 2.20 -9.91
N LEU A 69 -8.40 2.23 -10.66
CA LEU A 69 -7.22 2.98 -10.26
C LEU A 69 -7.41 4.44 -10.61
N VAL A 70 -7.30 5.31 -9.61
CA VAL A 70 -7.42 6.76 -9.71
C VAL A 70 -6.05 7.39 -9.52
N ILE A 71 -5.60 8.15 -10.53
CA ILE A 71 -4.36 8.91 -10.48
C ILE A 71 -4.68 10.37 -10.73
N VAL A 72 -4.24 11.24 -9.82
CA VAL A 72 -4.44 12.69 -9.94
C VAL A 72 -3.11 13.39 -9.71
N VAL A 73 -2.75 14.33 -10.57
CA VAL A 73 -1.51 15.11 -10.45
C VAL A 73 -1.85 16.59 -10.54
N ARG A 74 -1.43 17.36 -9.52
CA ARG A 74 -1.46 18.83 -9.53
C ARG A 74 -0.04 19.35 -9.70
N ALA A 75 0.16 20.22 -10.68
CA ALA A 75 1.48 20.73 -11.05
C ALA A 75 1.50 22.26 -11.15
N GLU A 76 2.68 22.82 -11.41
CA GLU A 76 2.86 24.26 -11.68
C GLU A 76 2.25 24.70 -13.02
N SER A 77 2.05 23.76 -13.95
CA SER A 77 1.39 23.97 -15.24
C SER A 77 0.65 22.72 -15.70
N ALA A 78 -0.38 22.89 -16.54
CA ALA A 78 -1.07 21.78 -17.21
C ALA A 78 -0.11 20.85 -17.98
N VAL A 79 0.93 21.41 -18.61
CA VAL A 79 1.95 20.64 -19.35
C VAL A 79 2.74 19.74 -18.41
N ALA A 80 3.15 20.24 -17.23
CA ALA A 80 3.85 19.45 -16.23
C ALA A 80 2.96 18.35 -15.64
N ALA A 81 1.68 18.63 -15.39
CA ALA A 81 0.72 17.63 -14.91
C ALA A 81 0.55 16.49 -15.93
N GLN A 82 0.36 16.82 -17.22
CA GLN A 82 0.21 15.83 -18.27
C GLN A 82 1.50 15.03 -18.50
N ALA A 83 2.67 15.68 -18.40
CA ALA A 83 3.96 15.02 -18.50
C ALA A 83 4.17 14.00 -17.36
N ALA A 84 3.72 14.32 -16.15
CA ALA A 84 3.76 13.40 -15.01
C ALA A 84 2.83 12.21 -15.21
N ILE A 85 1.60 12.42 -15.70
CA ILE A 85 0.67 11.35 -16.08
C ILE A 85 1.31 10.42 -17.13
N ALA A 86 1.97 10.97 -18.15
CA ALA A 86 2.66 10.18 -19.17
C ALA A 86 3.80 9.29 -18.62
N GLN A 87 4.31 9.58 -17.42
CA GLN A 87 5.35 8.76 -16.77
C GLN A 87 4.78 7.58 -15.96
N VAL A 88 3.47 7.52 -15.71
CA VAL A 88 2.84 6.50 -14.86
C VAL A 88 3.20 5.08 -15.30
N ASP A 89 3.08 4.77 -16.60
CA ASP A 89 3.38 3.43 -17.11
C ASP A 89 4.86 3.07 -16.95
N SER A 90 5.74 4.04 -17.18
CA SER A 90 7.18 3.89 -16.96
C SER A 90 7.49 3.65 -15.48
N LEU A 91 6.87 4.40 -14.57
CA LEU A 91 7.07 4.25 -13.12
C LEU A 91 6.54 2.90 -12.61
N LEU A 92 5.37 2.45 -13.10
CA LEU A 92 4.81 1.14 -12.78
C LEU A 92 5.66 0.00 -13.37
N THR A 93 6.25 0.19 -14.55
CA THR A 93 7.04 -0.84 -15.25
C THR A 93 8.50 -0.90 -14.78
N ARG A 94 9.13 0.24 -14.51
CA ARG A 94 10.51 0.35 -14.01
C ARG A 94 10.67 -0.36 -12.67
N ARG A 95 9.61 -0.42 -11.88
CA ARG A 95 9.56 -1.27 -10.68
C ARG A 95 9.68 -2.75 -11.01
N ARG A 96 9.06 -3.23 -12.09
CA ARG A 96 9.20 -4.64 -12.51
C ARG A 96 10.65 -5.01 -12.81
N SER A 97 11.49 -4.04 -13.21
CA SER A 97 12.88 -4.25 -13.64
C SER A 97 13.96 -3.80 -12.65
N SER A 98 13.66 -2.94 -11.66
CA SER A 98 14.60 -2.58 -10.58
C SER A 98 14.67 -3.63 -9.47
N GLU A 99 13.65 -4.49 -9.37
CA GLU A 99 13.78 -5.80 -8.75
C GLU A 99 14.59 -6.67 -9.75
N GLY A 100 15.76 -7.15 -9.34
CA GLY A 100 16.78 -7.74 -10.21
C GLY A 100 16.27 -8.72 -11.29
N ALA A 101 17.03 -8.81 -12.38
CA ALA A 101 16.75 -9.60 -13.57
C ALA A 101 16.03 -10.94 -13.28
N ALA A 102 14.75 -11.01 -13.67
CA ALA A 102 14.00 -12.23 -13.97
C ALA A 102 14.02 -13.39 -12.93
N ASP A 103 13.89 -13.10 -11.64
CA ASP A 103 13.47 -14.14 -10.70
C ASP A 103 11.96 -14.41 -10.85
N TYR A 104 11.61 -15.70 -10.98
CA TYR A 104 10.23 -16.15 -11.06
C TYR A 104 9.44 -15.62 -9.85
N ARG A 105 8.41 -14.79 -10.11
CA ARG A 105 7.51 -14.34 -9.04
C ARG A 105 6.44 -15.41 -8.80
N PRO A 106 6.40 -16.04 -7.61
CA PRO A 106 5.41 -17.04 -7.28
C PRO A 106 4.00 -16.43 -7.28
N LYS A 107 3.01 -17.23 -7.72
CA LYS A 107 1.60 -16.80 -7.78
C LYS A 107 0.76 -17.19 -6.56
N THR A 108 1.34 -17.94 -5.62
CA THR A 108 0.69 -18.35 -4.36
C THR A 108 1.63 -18.19 -3.18
N VAL A 109 1.09 -18.10 -1.96
CA VAL A 109 1.92 -17.97 -0.76
C VAL A 109 2.68 -19.28 -0.51
N GLU A 110 2.09 -20.44 -0.82
CA GLU A 110 2.83 -21.71 -0.71
C GLU A 110 4.04 -21.78 -1.65
N ALA A 111 3.89 -21.34 -2.90
CA ALA A 111 5.00 -21.32 -3.85
C ALA A 111 6.11 -20.37 -3.35
N ALA A 112 5.74 -19.20 -2.84
CA ALA A 112 6.68 -18.25 -2.26
C ALA A 112 7.39 -18.83 -1.03
N ALA A 113 6.67 -19.48 -0.12
CA ALA A 113 7.23 -20.10 1.07
C ALA A 113 8.16 -21.28 0.75
N LYS A 114 7.96 -21.98 -0.38
CA LYS A 114 8.90 -23.01 -0.86
C LYS A 114 10.17 -22.42 -1.45
N MET A 115 10.06 -21.28 -2.14
CA MET A 115 11.21 -20.58 -2.72
C MET A 115 12.06 -19.88 -1.66
N LEU A 116 11.42 -19.42 -0.58
CA LEU A 116 12.06 -18.69 0.51
C LEU A 116 11.68 -19.30 1.88
N PRO A 117 12.14 -20.53 2.18
CA PRO A 117 11.73 -21.27 3.36
C PRO A 117 12.08 -20.58 4.68
N GLU A 118 13.17 -19.82 4.72
CA GLU A 118 13.66 -19.07 5.86
C GLU A 118 12.85 -17.80 6.17
N ALA A 119 12.02 -17.32 5.25
CA ALA A 119 11.18 -16.16 5.49
C ALA A 119 10.26 -16.43 6.68
N GLN A 120 10.20 -15.53 7.64
CA GLN A 120 9.36 -15.69 8.85
C GLN A 120 8.08 -14.87 8.81
N TRP A 121 8.05 -13.82 7.97
CA TRP A 121 6.96 -12.85 7.90
C TRP A 121 6.30 -12.86 6.53
N VAL A 122 4.98 -12.71 6.51
CA VAL A 122 4.17 -12.45 5.32
C VAL A 122 3.49 -11.10 5.48
N LEU A 123 3.75 -10.19 4.54
CA LEU A 123 3.06 -8.91 4.43
C LEU A 123 1.84 -9.07 3.51
N VAL A 124 0.66 -8.76 4.01
CA VAL A 124 -0.60 -8.87 3.26
C VAL A 124 -1.18 -7.47 3.03
N SER A 125 -1.27 -7.08 1.75
CA SER A 125 -1.80 -5.80 1.27
C SER A 125 -2.83 -5.98 0.14
N THR A 126 -3.52 -7.12 0.12
CA THR A 126 -4.63 -7.40 -0.81
C THR A 126 -5.92 -6.70 -0.35
N PRO A 127 -6.99 -6.65 -1.17
CA PRO A 127 -8.27 -6.09 -0.71
C PRO A 127 -8.79 -6.82 0.54
N GLY A 128 -9.38 -6.08 1.48
CA GLY A 128 -9.84 -6.61 2.78
C GLY A 128 -10.64 -7.91 2.68
N ARG A 129 -11.56 -8.00 1.70
CA ARG A 129 -12.37 -9.19 1.42
C ARG A 129 -11.57 -10.46 1.13
N TYR A 130 -10.31 -10.35 0.71
CA TYR A 130 -9.41 -11.48 0.44
C TYR A 130 -8.30 -11.61 1.49
N ALA A 131 -8.01 -10.54 2.24
CA ALA A 131 -6.85 -10.46 3.11
C ALA A 131 -6.86 -11.52 4.22
N ALA A 132 -8.03 -11.80 4.80
CA ALA A 132 -8.19 -12.85 5.80
C ALA A 132 -7.86 -14.26 5.25
N GLY A 133 -8.22 -14.54 3.99
CA GLY A 133 -7.88 -15.81 3.33
C GLY A 133 -6.37 -16.00 3.19
N VAL A 134 -5.67 -14.95 2.71
CA VAL A 134 -4.21 -14.94 2.57
C VAL A 134 -3.51 -15.07 3.93
N ALA A 135 -4.02 -14.38 4.97
CA ALA A 135 -3.47 -14.48 6.32
C ALA A 135 -3.61 -15.89 6.92
N ARG A 136 -4.75 -16.56 6.71
CA ARG A 136 -4.93 -17.97 7.12
C ARG A 136 -3.93 -18.90 6.44
N GLU A 137 -3.69 -18.71 5.14
CA GLU A 137 -2.71 -19.49 4.39
C GLU A 137 -1.30 -19.30 4.97
N ALA A 138 -0.91 -18.05 5.25
CA ALA A 138 0.38 -17.74 5.86
C ALA A 138 0.56 -18.41 7.25
N LEU A 139 -0.47 -18.35 8.11
CA LEU A 139 -0.45 -19.00 9.43
C LEU A 139 -0.38 -20.53 9.33
N ARG A 140 -1.05 -21.13 8.34
CA ARG A 140 -0.96 -22.57 8.05
C ARG A 140 0.46 -22.97 7.66
N LEU A 141 1.20 -22.08 7.00
CA LEU A 141 2.60 -22.24 6.62
C LEU A 141 3.58 -21.86 7.75
N HIS A 142 3.10 -21.68 8.98
CA HIS A 142 3.88 -21.30 10.17
C HIS A 142 4.66 -19.98 10.01
N LYS A 143 4.04 -18.97 9.36
CA LYS A 143 4.62 -17.62 9.19
C LYS A 143 3.86 -16.59 10.02
N HIS A 144 4.57 -15.60 10.57
CA HIS A 144 3.97 -14.41 11.17
C HIS A 144 3.31 -13.56 10.08
N VAL A 145 2.27 -12.80 10.43
CA VAL A 145 1.52 -11.98 9.48
C VAL A 145 1.57 -10.51 9.88
N PHE A 146 1.93 -9.66 8.92
CA PHE A 146 1.69 -8.23 8.97
C PHE A 146 0.56 -7.91 8.00
N LEU A 147 -0.62 -7.66 8.55
CA LEU A 147 -1.87 -7.43 7.83
C LEU A 147 -2.09 -5.92 7.67
N TYR A 148 -1.51 -5.39 6.60
CA TYR A 148 -1.66 -3.99 6.21
C TYR A 148 -3.08 -3.68 5.74
N SER A 149 -3.72 -4.66 5.08
CA SER A 149 -5.07 -4.52 4.55
C SER A 149 -6.08 -4.11 5.62
N ASP A 150 -6.86 -3.08 5.30
CA ASP A 150 -8.06 -2.68 6.02
C ASP A 150 -9.31 -3.43 5.48
N ASN A 151 -10.48 -3.21 6.08
CA ASN A 151 -11.79 -3.78 5.73
C ASN A 151 -11.82 -5.32 5.89
N VAL A 152 -11.21 -5.79 6.97
CA VAL A 152 -11.31 -7.17 7.44
C VAL A 152 -12.28 -7.20 8.62
N SER A 153 -13.17 -8.18 8.68
CA SER A 153 -14.18 -8.25 9.74
C SER A 153 -13.53 -8.50 11.11
N VAL A 154 -14.17 -8.01 12.18
CA VAL A 154 -13.71 -8.25 13.56
C VAL A 154 -13.70 -9.74 13.90
N ASP A 155 -14.63 -10.52 13.36
CA ASP A 155 -14.64 -11.98 13.54
C ASP A 155 -13.46 -12.66 12.86
N ASP A 156 -13.08 -12.22 11.65
CA ASP A 156 -11.87 -12.68 10.97
C ASP A 156 -10.61 -12.29 11.75
N GLU A 157 -10.51 -11.05 12.21
CA GLU A 157 -9.39 -10.59 13.05
C GLU A 157 -9.24 -11.46 14.29
N ARG A 158 -10.34 -11.68 15.04
CA ARG A 158 -10.34 -12.52 16.24
C ARG A 158 -9.82 -13.92 15.91
N THR A 159 -10.41 -14.56 14.90
CA THR A 159 -10.05 -15.92 14.48
C THR A 159 -8.58 -16.02 14.06
N LEU A 160 -8.07 -15.02 13.34
CA LEU A 160 -6.66 -14.99 12.92
C LEU A 160 -5.71 -14.86 14.12
N LYS A 161 -6.03 -13.97 15.08
CA LYS A 161 -5.21 -13.76 16.27
C LYS A 161 -5.23 -14.97 17.21
N GLU A 162 -6.38 -15.61 17.39
CA GLU A 162 -6.51 -16.86 18.14
C GLU A 162 -5.67 -17.98 17.51
N ALA A 163 -5.83 -18.22 16.21
CA ALA A 163 -5.05 -19.24 15.49
C ALA A 163 -3.53 -18.96 15.51
N ALA A 164 -3.13 -17.70 15.48
CA ALA A 164 -1.73 -17.31 15.63
C ALA A 164 -1.21 -17.58 17.05
N ALA A 165 -1.98 -17.24 18.08
CA ALA A 165 -1.62 -17.49 19.47
C ALA A 165 -1.44 -18.98 19.75
N GLU A 166 -2.34 -19.84 19.26
CA GLU A 166 -2.23 -21.30 19.37
C GLU A 166 -0.93 -21.85 18.74
N LYS A 167 -0.43 -21.19 17.69
CA LYS A 167 0.79 -21.57 16.96
C LYS A 167 2.06 -20.88 17.46
N GLY A 168 1.97 -19.99 18.46
CA GLY A 168 3.09 -19.14 18.88
C GLY A 168 3.54 -18.12 17.83
N LEU A 169 2.63 -17.70 16.95
CA LEU A 169 2.85 -16.72 15.88
C LEU A 169 2.25 -15.36 16.24
N LEU A 170 2.56 -14.35 15.43
CA LEU A 170 2.08 -12.98 15.61
C LEU A 170 1.29 -12.57 14.38
N VAL A 171 0.14 -11.93 14.60
CA VAL A 171 -0.65 -11.23 13.59
C VAL A 171 -0.73 -9.77 13.99
N MET A 172 -0.08 -8.90 13.23
CA MET A 172 -0.17 -7.44 13.37
C MET A 172 -1.21 -6.91 12.39
N GLY A 173 -2.34 -6.43 12.88
CA GLY A 173 -3.45 -5.91 12.08
C GLY A 173 -4.80 -6.57 12.41
N PRO A 174 -5.84 -6.39 11.56
CA PRO A 174 -5.85 -5.67 10.28
C PRO A 174 -5.60 -4.16 10.42
N ASP A 175 -5.49 -3.47 9.28
CA ASP A 175 -5.19 -2.03 9.21
C ASP A 175 -3.88 -1.64 9.95
N CYS A 176 -2.90 -2.55 9.94
CA CYS A 176 -1.60 -2.27 10.53
C CYS A 176 -0.72 -1.51 9.54
N GLY A 177 -0.69 -0.19 9.68
CA GLY A 177 0.08 0.66 8.76
C GLY A 177 1.59 0.63 8.97
N THR A 178 2.09 0.33 10.18
CA THR A 178 3.51 0.52 10.53
C THR A 178 4.04 -0.57 11.46
N ALA A 179 5.25 -1.05 11.18
CA ALA A 179 6.06 -1.78 12.14
C ALA A 179 7.56 -1.69 11.78
N ILE A 180 8.42 -1.87 12.78
CA ILE A 180 9.85 -2.13 12.58
C ILE A 180 10.22 -3.37 13.38
N VAL A 181 10.55 -4.46 12.69
CA VAL A 181 10.93 -5.73 13.31
C VAL A 181 12.39 -6.02 12.99
N ASN A 182 13.23 -6.14 14.02
CA ASN A 182 14.67 -6.36 13.87
C ASN A 182 15.37 -5.34 12.94
N GLY A 183 14.88 -4.09 12.91
CA GLY A 183 15.39 -3.04 12.03
C GLY A 183 14.85 -3.06 10.60
N ILE A 184 13.98 -4.01 10.26
CA ILE A 184 13.28 -4.08 8.98
C ILE A 184 11.93 -3.39 9.12
N GLY A 185 11.69 -2.37 8.29
CA GLY A 185 10.42 -1.67 8.22
C GLY A 185 9.37 -2.48 7.45
N LEU A 186 8.16 -2.55 8.00
CA LEU A 186 6.97 -3.15 7.37
C LEU A 186 5.90 -2.07 7.23
N GLY A 187 5.32 -1.95 6.03
CA GLY A 187 4.42 -0.84 5.71
C GLY A 187 5.14 0.51 5.73
N PHE A 188 4.56 1.47 6.42
CA PHE A 188 5.15 2.79 6.62
C PHE A 188 6.15 2.77 7.78
N ALA A 189 7.45 2.83 7.47
CA ALA A 189 8.49 2.85 8.50
C ALA A 189 9.46 4.01 8.32
N ASN A 190 9.97 4.50 9.44
CA ASN A 190 11.03 5.50 9.50
C ASN A 190 12.37 4.83 9.77
N ARG A 191 13.46 5.41 9.24
CA ARG A 191 14.80 4.98 9.61
C ARG A 191 15.11 5.47 11.03
N VAL A 192 15.16 4.54 11.97
CA VAL A 192 15.45 4.82 13.39
C VAL A 192 16.85 4.33 13.77
N ARG A 193 17.45 4.92 14.81
CA ARG A 193 18.69 4.41 15.41
C ARG A 193 18.38 3.14 16.20
N ARG A 194 19.21 2.10 16.07
CA ARG A 194 19.07 0.90 16.93
C ARG A 194 19.40 1.26 18.38
N GLY A 195 18.63 0.69 19.30
CA GLY A 195 18.77 0.93 20.74
C GLY A 195 18.07 -0.15 21.56
N ASN A 196 17.94 0.09 22.86
CA ASN A 196 17.35 -0.82 23.84
C ASN A 196 15.87 -0.52 24.16
N ILE A 197 15.23 0.36 23.39
CA ILE A 197 13.83 0.76 23.58
C ILE A 197 12.96 -0.03 22.58
N GLY A 198 11.95 -0.73 23.11
CA GLY A 198 10.88 -1.35 22.33
C GLY A 198 9.60 -0.54 22.43
N VAL A 199 8.90 -0.36 21.31
CA VAL A 199 7.65 0.41 21.24
C VAL A 199 6.56 -0.47 20.63
N VAL A 200 5.37 -0.43 21.23
CA VAL A 200 4.16 -1.11 20.73
C VAL A 200 3.04 -0.09 20.74
N GLY A 201 2.28 -0.02 19.65
CA GLY A 201 1.16 0.90 19.52
C GLY A 201 0.09 0.36 18.58
N ALA A 202 -1.15 0.75 18.82
CA ALA A 202 -2.31 0.45 17.98
C ALA A 202 -2.69 1.63 17.06
N SER A 203 -1.72 2.49 16.75
CA SER A 203 -1.89 3.65 15.87
C SER A 203 -0.67 3.78 14.97
N GLY A 204 -0.90 3.93 13.66
CA GLY A 204 0.16 4.06 12.66
C GLY A 204 1.02 5.30 12.87
N THR A 205 0.43 6.47 12.63
CA THR A 205 1.12 7.76 12.80
C THR A 205 1.51 8.02 14.25
N GLY A 206 0.71 7.54 15.21
CA GLY A 206 1.05 7.60 16.63
C GLY A 206 2.35 6.88 16.95
N LEU A 207 2.57 5.68 16.39
CA LEU A 207 3.81 4.93 16.60
C LEU A 207 5.02 5.60 15.93
N GLN A 208 4.82 6.26 14.79
CA GLN A 208 5.90 6.95 14.07
C GLN A 208 6.38 8.21 14.76
N GLN A 209 5.55 8.83 15.58
CA GLN A 209 5.84 10.08 16.29
C GLN A 209 6.66 9.85 17.57
N VAL A 210 6.59 8.64 18.15
CA VAL A 210 7.31 8.22 19.37
C VAL A 210 8.74 7.82 19.03
#